data_AF-A0A8X7RTK1-F1
#
_entry.id   AF-A0A8X7RTK1-F1
#
_cell.length_a   1.000
_cell.length_b   1.000
_cell.length_c   1.000
_cell.angle_alpha   90.00
_cell.angle_beta   90.00
_cell.angle_gamma   90.00
#
_symmetry.space_group_name_H-M   'P 1'
#
loop_
_entity.id
_entity.type
_entity.pdbx_description
1 polymer ?
#
loop_
_entity_poly.entity_id
_entity_poly.type
_entity_poly.pdbx_seq_one_letter_code
_entity_poly.pdbx_strand_id
1 'polypeptide(L)'
;MSMCTWEEMINVTKEAFLARYLMTVISSMIFISCLEPGAVDVFLEFICYYGGPLPEDLLPQFKCPVLVAWGEKDPWDPINLGRAYGNFDAAPQDEKPEMVNPLIESVVARHSKSSTALAPGI
;
A
#
# COMPACT_ATOMS: atom_id res chain seq x y z
N MET A 1 16.57 13.65 -21.08
CA MET A 1 15.34 13.04 -20.52
C MET A 1 14.58 14.19 -19.89
N SER A 2 13.47 14.61 -20.49
CA SER A 2 12.72 15.79 -20.02
C SER A 2 12.01 15.42 -18.72
N MET A 3 12.24 16.17 -17.64
CA MET A 3 11.46 16.03 -16.41
C MET A 3 10.00 16.39 -16.69
N CYS A 4 9.09 15.56 -16.21
CA CYS A 4 7.66 15.85 -16.18
C CYS A 4 7.44 17.18 -15.45
N THR A 5 6.71 18.10 -16.06
CA THR A 5 6.39 19.40 -15.47
C THR A 5 5.31 19.25 -14.39
N TRP A 6 5.28 20.18 -13.44
CA TRP A 6 4.25 20.22 -12.39
C TRP A 6 2.81 20.20 -12.94
N GLU A 7 2.60 20.84 -14.10
CA GLU A 7 1.29 20.87 -14.77
C GLU A 7 0.89 19.51 -15.37
N GLU A 8 1.86 18.77 -15.90
CA GLU A 8 1.65 17.41 -16.42
C GLU A 8 1.31 16.44 -15.27
N MET A 9 1.98 16.56 -14.12
CA MET A 9 1.68 15.70 -12.97
C MET A 9 0.28 15.98 -12.39
N ILE A 10 -0.12 17.25 -12.31
CA ILE A 10 -1.48 17.63 -11.90
C ILE A 10 -2.54 17.03 -12.84
N ASN A 11 -2.27 16.97 -14.15
CA ASN A 11 -3.22 16.40 -15.10
C ASN A 11 -3.32 14.87 -14.99
N VAL A 12 -2.21 14.17 -14.79
CA VAL A 12 -2.21 12.71 -14.52
C VAL A 12 -2.99 12.38 -13.25
N THR A 13 -2.77 13.16 -12.18
CA THR A 13 -3.51 13.01 -10.92
C THR A 13 -5.00 13.29 -11.12
N LYS A 14 -5.38 14.32 -11.89
CA LYS A 14 -6.79 14.59 -12.20
C LYS A 14 -7.47 13.44 -12.95
N GLU A 15 -6.80 12.83 -13.93
CA GLU A 15 -7.38 11.70 -14.66
C GLU A 15 -7.49 10.43 -13.81
N ALA A 16 -6.49 10.15 -12.96
CA ALA A 16 -6.49 8.99 -12.07
C ALA A 16 -7.60 9.01 -11.00
N PHE A 17 -8.02 10.20 -10.55
CA PHE A 17 -8.94 10.35 -9.41
C PHE A 17 -10.41 10.64 -9.78
N LEU A 18 -10.79 10.57 -11.06
CA LEU A 18 -12.19 10.76 -11.50
C LEU A 18 -13.04 9.48 -11.36
N ALA A 19 -13.30 9.06 -10.11
CA ALA A 19 -14.34 8.08 -9.79
C ALA A 19 -15.07 8.43 -8.47
N ARG A 20 -16.24 9.07 -8.62
CA ARG A 20 -17.44 9.07 -7.75
C ARG A 20 -17.32 9.33 -6.22
N TYR A 21 -17.70 10.55 -5.84
CA TYR A 21 -18.39 11.06 -4.62
C TYR A 21 -18.01 10.64 -3.17
N LEU A 22 -17.47 9.44 -2.88
CA LEU A 22 -16.79 9.18 -1.59
C LEU A 22 -15.34 9.68 -1.62
N MET A 23 -14.84 9.90 -2.83
CA MET A 23 -13.48 10.31 -3.13
C MET A 23 -13.16 11.76 -2.74
N THR A 24 -14.11 12.59 -2.29
CA THR A 24 -13.84 14.04 -2.15
C THR A 24 -12.91 14.39 -1.00
N VAL A 25 -13.01 13.75 0.17
CA VAL A 25 -12.14 14.06 1.32
C VAL A 25 -10.76 13.41 1.16
N ILE A 26 -10.73 12.13 0.79
CA ILE A 26 -9.46 11.40 0.57
C ILE A 26 -8.71 11.99 -0.63
N SER A 27 -9.40 12.29 -1.74
CA SER A 27 -8.77 12.99 -2.87
C SER A 27 -8.30 14.39 -2.49
N SER A 28 -9.01 15.11 -1.63
CA SER A 28 -8.53 16.40 -1.11
C SER A 28 -7.27 16.23 -0.27
N MET A 29 -7.18 15.21 0.59
CA MET A 29 -5.99 14.94 1.40
C MET A 29 -4.79 14.55 0.53
N ILE A 30 -4.99 13.63 -0.42
CA ILE A 30 -3.96 13.23 -1.39
C ILE A 30 -3.51 14.44 -2.19
N PHE A 31 -4.46 15.24 -2.69
CA PHE A 31 -4.16 16.44 -3.47
C PHE A 31 -3.37 17.47 -2.67
N ILE A 32 -3.74 17.73 -1.41
CA ILE A 32 -3.00 18.65 -0.54
C ILE A 32 -1.57 18.14 -0.32
N SER A 33 -1.37 16.84 -0.11
CA SER A 33 -0.03 16.26 0.02
C SER A 33 0.82 16.43 -1.25
N CYS A 34 0.21 16.46 -2.44
CA CYS A 34 0.92 16.74 -3.69
C CYS A 34 1.37 18.21 -3.84
N LEU A 35 0.87 19.13 -3.01
CA LEU A 35 1.25 20.55 -3.05
C LEU A 35 2.48 20.88 -2.18
N GLU A 36 2.92 19.94 -1.34
CA GLU A 36 4.06 20.14 -0.44
C GLU A 36 5.39 20.21 -1.23
N PRO A 37 6.33 21.09 -0.82
CA PRO A 37 7.67 21.11 -1.41
C PRO A 37 8.34 19.72 -1.34
N GLY A 38 8.82 19.24 -2.49
CA GLY A 38 9.42 17.90 -2.62
C GLY A 38 8.44 16.79 -3.01
N ALA A 39 7.13 17.06 -3.11
CA ALA A 39 6.15 16.05 -3.54
C ALA A 39 6.41 15.51 -4.95
N VAL A 40 6.91 16.35 -5.88
CA VAL A 40 7.36 15.89 -7.22
C VAL A 40 8.47 14.88 -7.13
N ASP A 41 9.48 15.12 -6.28
CA ASP A 41 10.64 14.24 -6.19
C ASP A 41 10.22 12.87 -5.66
N VAL A 42 9.35 12.84 -4.64
CA VAL A 42 8.77 11.60 -4.10
C VAL A 42 7.93 10.88 -5.16
N PHE A 43 7.11 11.59 -5.92
CA PHE A 43 6.29 10.98 -6.97
C PHE A 43 7.16 10.41 -8.10
N LEU A 44 8.16 11.16 -8.55
CA LEU A 44 9.10 10.72 -9.58
C LEU A 44 9.93 9.53 -9.10
N GLU A 45 10.36 9.53 -7.84
CA GLU A 45 11.03 8.39 -7.23
C GLU A 45 10.11 7.17 -7.25
N PHE A 46 8.87 7.28 -6.79
CA PHE A 46 7.90 6.17 -6.79
C PHE A 46 7.66 5.57 -8.19
N ILE A 47 7.41 6.41 -9.21
CA ILE A 47 7.07 5.90 -10.56
C ILE A 47 8.29 5.46 -11.37
N CYS A 48 9.48 6.01 -11.09
CA CYS A 48 10.70 5.67 -11.82
C CYS A 48 11.49 4.54 -11.14
N TYR A 49 11.21 4.24 -9.88
CA TYR A 49 11.97 3.28 -9.10
C TYR A 49 11.38 1.87 -9.22
N TYR A 50 11.89 1.11 -10.19
CA TYR A 50 11.59 -0.32 -10.36
C TYR A 50 12.65 -1.24 -9.71
N GLY A 51 13.51 -0.70 -8.83
CA GLY A 51 14.72 -1.39 -8.37
C GLY A 51 14.69 -1.98 -6.96
N GLY A 52 13.53 -1.98 -6.29
CA GLY A 52 13.40 -2.51 -4.93
C GLY A 52 13.47 -4.05 -4.88
N PRO A 53 13.85 -4.64 -3.73
CA PRO A 53 13.79 -6.08 -3.53
C PRO A 53 12.35 -6.56 -3.62
N LEU A 54 12.13 -7.72 -4.25
CA LEU A 54 10.79 -8.24 -4.43
C LEU A 54 10.26 -8.83 -3.11
N PRO A 55 8.92 -8.97 -2.95
CA PRO A 55 8.36 -9.65 -1.78
C PRO A 55 8.94 -11.06 -1.58
N GLU A 56 9.25 -11.79 -2.64
CA GLU A 56 9.91 -13.10 -2.60
C GLU A 56 11.29 -13.04 -1.92
N ASP A 57 12.02 -11.94 -2.13
CA ASP A 57 13.35 -11.72 -1.53
C ASP A 57 13.24 -11.34 -0.05
N LEU A 58 12.19 -10.58 0.30
CA LEU A 58 12.00 -10.02 1.63
C LEU A 58 11.32 -10.98 2.61
N LEU A 59 10.29 -11.70 2.18
CA LEU A 59 9.48 -12.58 3.02
C LEU A 59 10.30 -13.58 3.83
N PRO A 60 11.32 -14.26 3.27
CA PRO A 60 12.19 -15.18 4.03
C PRO A 60 13.01 -14.50 5.14
N GLN A 61 13.20 -13.18 5.08
CA GLN A 61 14.01 -12.43 6.04
C GLN A 61 13.21 -12.01 7.27
N PHE A 62 11.88 -11.96 7.19
CA PHE A 62 11.04 -11.57 8.32
C PHE A 62 11.02 -12.64 9.40
N LYS A 63 11.33 -12.24 10.63
CA LYS A 63 11.23 -13.08 11.83
C LYS A 63 9.88 -12.96 12.55
N CYS A 64 9.06 -12.00 12.12
CA CYS A 64 7.74 -11.77 12.65
C CYS A 64 6.66 -12.46 11.81
N PRO A 65 5.49 -12.74 12.38
CA PRO A 65 4.33 -13.21 11.63
C PRO A 65 3.94 -12.20 10.55
N VAL A 66 3.72 -12.69 9.32
CA VAL A 66 3.29 -11.89 8.17
C VAL A 66 1.91 -12.37 7.73
N LEU A 67 0.99 -11.42 7.51
CA LEU A 67 -0.29 -11.65 6.84
C LEU A 67 -0.18 -11.18 5.40
N VAL A 68 -0.50 -12.05 4.45
CA VAL A 68 -0.64 -11.69 3.04
C VAL A 68 -2.12 -11.84 2.68
N ALA A 69 -2.72 -10.77 2.17
CA ALA A 69 -4.11 -10.71 1.73
C ALA A 69 -4.14 -10.18 0.29
N TRP A 70 -5.03 -10.71 -0.55
CA TRP A 70 -5.02 -10.40 -1.98
C TRP A 70 -6.41 -10.30 -2.59
N GLY A 71 -6.61 -9.30 -3.44
CA GLY A 71 -7.85 -9.05 -4.15
C GLY A 71 -8.00 -9.97 -5.35
N GLU A 72 -9.03 -10.81 -5.40
CA GLU A 72 -9.31 -11.64 -6.58
C GLU A 72 -9.52 -10.80 -7.85
N LYS A 73 -10.05 -9.58 -7.69
CA LYS A 73 -10.38 -8.66 -8.79
C LYS A 73 -9.43 -7.46 -8.87
N ASP A 74 -8.25 -7.56 -8.27
CA ASP A 74 -7.25 -6.50 -8.40
C ASP A 74 -6.88 -6.30 -9.89
N PRO A 75 -7.09 -5.11 -10.46
CA PRO A 75 -6.84 -4.86 -11.88
C PRO A 75 -5.35 -4.72 -12.20
N TRP A 76 -4.50 -4.51 -11.19
CA TRP A 76 -3.07 -4.27 -11.32
C TRP A 76 -2.26 -5.54 -11.03
N ASP A 77 -2.69 -6.32 -10.04
CA ASP A 77 -1.93 -7.44 -9.49
C ASP A 77 -2.69 -8.79 -9.58
N PRO A 78 -2.40 -9.62 -10.61
CA PRO A 78 -3.13 -10.86 -10.84
C PRO A 78 -3.12 -11.81 -9.63
N ILE A 79 -4.30 -12.33 -9.26
CA ILE A 79 -4.51 -13.22 -8.10
C ILE A 79 -3.58 -14.45 -8.06
N ASN A 80 -3.11 -14.91 -9.23
CA ASN A 80 -2.18 -16.04 -9.33
C ASN A 80 -0.84 -15.75 -8.63
N LEU A 81 -0.38 -14.49 -8.62
CA LEU A 81 0.82 -14.06 -7.90
C LEU A 81 0.57 -14.06 -6.39
N GLY A 82 -0.56 -13.49 -5.95
CA GLY A 82 -0.95 -13.49 -4.54
C GLY A 82 -1.07 -14.90 -3.93
N ARG A 83 -1.62 -15.85 -4.69
CA ARG A 83 -1.75 -17.25 -4.26
C ARG A 83 -0.42 -17.96 -4.01
N ALA A 84 0.69 -17.49 -4.56
CA ALA A 84 2.01 -18.02 -4.26
C ALA A 84 2.39 -17.84 -2.77
N TYR A 85 1.74 -16.89 -2.08
CA TYR A 85 2.03 -16.52 -0.70
C TYR A 85 1.00 -17.05 0.32
N GLY A 86 -0.08 -17.67 -0.14
CA GLY A 86 -1.15 -18.22 0.71
C GLY A 86 -2.54 -18.01 0.12
N ASN A 87 -3.56 -18.54 0.80
CA ASN A 87 -4.95 -18.45 0.37
C ASN A 87 -5.75 -17.54 1.32
N PHE A 88 -5.91 -16.27 0.95
CA PHE A 88 -6.86 -15.35 1.58
C PHE A 88 -7.56 -14.53 0.48
N ASP A 89 -8.89 -14.67 0.38
CA ASP A 89 -9.70 -13.92 -0.57
C ASP A 89 -10.14 -12.59 0.06
N ALA A 90 -9.47 -11.49 -0.26
CA ALA A 90 -9.78 -10.18 0.32
C ALA A 90 -9.49 -9.04 -0.65
N ALA A 91 -10.46 -8.16 -0.93
CA ALA A 91 -10.21 -6.98 -1.77
C ALA A 91 -9.25 -5.98 -1.09
N PRO A 92 -8.68 -5.01 -1.82
CA PRO A 92 -7.93 -3.90 -1.23
C PRO A 92 -8.65 -3.31 -0.01
N GLN A 93 -7.87 -2.92 1.01
CA GLN A 93 -8.41 -2.49 2.30
C GLN A 93 -9.36 -1.28 2.15
N ASP A 94 -9.06 -0.39 1.22
CA ASP A 94 -9.86 0.78 0.87
C ASP A 94 -11.19 0.42 0.18
N GLU A 95 -11.28 -0.74 -0.47
CA GLU A 95 -12.51 -1.21 -1.12
C GLU A 95 -13.44 -2.00 -0.19
N LYS A 96 -12.90 -2.88 0.66
CA LYS A 96 -13.69 -3.76 1.56
C LYS A 96 -13.12 -3.84 2.98
N PRO A 97 -13.09 -2.72 3.72
CA PRO A 97 -12.54 -2.67 5.07
C PRO A 97 -13.25 -3.63 6.04
N GLU A 98 -14.54 -3.89 5.85
CA GLU A 98 -15.33 -4.83 6.65
C GLU A 98 -14.85 -6.29 6.53
N MET A 99 -14.20 -6.64 5.43
CA MET A 99 -13.57 -7.95 5.24
C MET A 99 -12.12 -7.97 5.70
N VAL A 100 -11.38 -6.90 5.42
CA VAL A 100 -9.92 -6.84 5.68
C VAL A 100 -9.62 -6.57 7.15
N ASN A 101 -10.33 -5.65 7.80
CA ASN A 101 -10.04 -5.26 9.19
C ASN A 101 -10.13 -6.43 10.18
N PRO A 102 -11.14 -7.32 10.12
CA PRO A 102 -11.16 -8.50 10.99
C PRO A 102 -9.94 -9.43 10.82
N LEU A 103 -9.38 -9.53 9.61
CA LEU A 103 -8.17 -10.32 9.35
C LEU A 103 -6.96 -9.69 10.06
N ILE A 104 -6.80 -8.36 9.92
CA ILE A 104 -5.75 -7.59 10.60
C ILE A 104 -5.88 -7.74 12.13
N GLU A 105 -7.08 -7.50 12.68
CA GLU A 105 -7.36 -7.63 14.11
C GLU A 105 -7.05 -9.04 14.62
N SER A 106 -7.38 -10.08 13.84
CA SER A 106 -7.10 -11.46 14.23
C SER A 106 -5.60 -11.76 14.37
N VAL A 107 -4.78 -11.19 13.48
CA VAL A 107 -3.31 -11.37 13.49
C VAL A 107 -2.70 -10.58 14.64
N VAL A 108 -3.15 -9.34 14.84
CA VAL A 108 -2.72 -8.52 15.98
C VAL A 108 -3.10 -9.20 17.30
N ALA A 109 -4.32 -9.69 17.45
CA ALA A 109 -4.75 -10.39 18.65
C ALA A 109 -3.95 -11.68 18.91
N ARG A 110 -3.59 -12.42 17.85
CA ARG A 110 -2.80 -13.65 17.95
C ARG A 110 -1.34 -13.40 18.34
N HIS A 111 -0.75 -12.29 17.90
CA HIS A 111 0.69 -12.05 18.00
C HIS A 111 1.11 -10.88 18.90
N SER A 112 0.17 -10.11 19.45
CA SER A 112 0.42 -9.01 20.40
C SER A 112 1.02 -9.46 21.75
N LYS A 113 0.95 -10.75 22.09
CA LYS A 113 1.48 -11.29 23.35
C LYS A 113 3.01 -11.53 23.36
N SER A 114 3.73 -11.19 22.28
CA SER A 114 5.18 -11.43 22.19
C SER A 114 6.06 -10.22 22.53
N SER A 115 5.50 -9.09 22.98
CA SER A 115 6.26 -7.87 23.30
C SER A 115 6.30 -7.59 24.82
N THR A 116 6.69 -8.57 25.62
CA THR A 116 7.04 -8.38 27.04
C THR A 116 8.48 -8.83 27.34
N ALA A 117 9.37 -8.76 26.34
CA ALA A 117 10.78 -9.15 26.48
C ALA A 117 11.76 -8.24 25.71
N LEU A 118 11.46 -6.94 25.57
CA LEU A 118 12.49 -5.95 25.26
C LEU A 118 12.81 -5.20 26.56
N ALA A 119 13.94 -5.59 27.16
CA ALA A 119 14.48 -5.01 28.39
C ALA A 119 14.71 -3.49 28.24
N PRO A 120 14.59 -2.71 29.33
CA PRO A 120 15.01 -1.32 29.32
C PRO A 120 16.54 -1.27 29.35
N GLY A 121 17.14 -0.67 28.33
CA GLY A 121 18.57 -0.35 28.35
C GLY A 121 19.22 -0.25 26.98
N ILE A 122 18.99 0.87 26.28
CA ILE A 122 20.05 1.70 25.67
C ILE A 122 19.63 3.15 25.90
#